data_AF-A0AA41ES17-F1
#
_entry.id   AF-A0AA41ES17-F1
#
_cell.length_a   1.000
_cell.length_b   1.000
_cell.length_c   1.000
_cell.angle_alpha   90.00
_cell.angle_beta   90.00
_cell.angle_gamma   90.00
#
_symmetry.space_group_name_H-M   'P 1'
#
loop_
_entity.id
_entity.type
_entity.pdbx_description
1 polymer ?
#
loop_
_entity_poly.entity_id
_entity_poly.type
_entity_poly.pdbx_seq_one_letter_code
_entity_poly.pdbx_strand_id
1 'polypeptide(L)'
;MCPKIRIKFAIYLKGIHFDNLTTLNVSNNHINDISIIRDVDVPKLSTLVAANNDISDISPIAESKLTELSYLDASYNKISNVDAFAKSSFTKLETLKVDHNQISNINVMKGLKDRYPNLHVYNVANNNINDISFMAGYELSSNTDATGQKYTSTITLEKPTQIGSRTYKILVPITSLNYEYQNGYYVGSPDPQADSLAVKATAPTNGTLAYEKFSGESLPLDGNSNDGIKYFTLNVTSATSLPDELDYQWNGAQGQFSGSGVIKINWTTPGQQGGGTSNPDVTELTRYGSVEKGSIIQATKHIYTYQKMMFNPKQRVTSYANKARINRPMFKVLKIEKNSNGRVRFFVKDVTHTKTDGQTGYVTANTQYVLPAYYQSVPQQITVLAPAGVNAYQAKNLSGKVKHYRQGEVLQVKGIVDYQKTTRFELSDGSYVTANRNLVKFGKQPFAETIRLKQKVKVYRDANLTKLTSKKAVIKKGTKLTIQRLVYSNADDVSKKGTKRYLVNGGYVTGNRYFRQVLTMK
;
A
#
# COMPACT_ATOMS: atom_id res chain seq x y z
N MET A 1 -47.28 -13.92 3.66
CA MET A 1 -46.23 -14.76 4.28
C MET A 1 -46.23 -16.11 3.57
N CYS A 2 -45.35 -16.33 2.60
CA CYS A 2 -45.12 -17.66 2.02
C CYS A 2 -44.03 -18.38 2.84
N PRO A 3 -44.20 -19.66 3.20
CA PRO A 3 -43.18 -20.39 3.93
C PRO A 3 -41.97 -20.58 3.00
N LYS A 4 -40.78 -20.15 3.46
CA LYS A 4 -39.51 -20.55 2.84
C LYS A 4 -39.36 -22.06 3.02
N ILE A 5 -39.75 -22.83 2.01
CA ILE A 5 -39.30 -24.22 1.88
C ILE A 5 -37.82 -24.16 1.52
N ARG A 6 -36.94 -24.08 2.53
CA ARG A 6 -35.53 -24.46 2.39
C ARG A 6 -35.52 -25.97 2.18
N ILE A 7 -35.63 -26.40 0.93
CA ILE A 7 -35.49 -27.82 0.62
C ILE A 7 -34.07 -28.23 0.99
N LYS A 8 -33.96 -29.16 1.95
CA LYS A 8 -32.75 -29.94 2.24
C LYS A 8 -32.42 -30.87 1.04
N PHE A 9 -32.14 -30.31 -0.14
CA PHE A 9 -31.72 -31.12 -1.30
C PHE A 9 -30.32 -31.71 -1.12
N ALA A 10 -29.44 -31.03 -0.35
CA ALA A 10 -28.06 -31.47 -0.14
C ALA A 10 -27.90 -32.81 0.61
N ILE A 11 -28.91 -33.28 1.35
CA ILE A 11 -28.83 -34.54 2.11
C ILE A 11 -29.08 -35.76 1.21
N TYR A 12 -29.80 -35.62 0.09
CA TYR A 12 -30.21 -36.75 -0.76
C TYR A 12 -29.21 -37.14 -1.85
N LEU A 13 -28.19 -36.32 -2.13
CA LEU A 13 -27.22 -36.58 -3.21
C LEU A 13 -25.81 -36.96 -2.71
N LYS A 14 -25.61 -37.05 -1.38
CA LYS A 14 -24.31 -37.42 -0.80
C LYS A 14 -23.99 -38.88 -1.15
N GLY A 15 -22.88 -39.10 -1.86
CA GLY A 15 -22.47 -40.43 -2.32
C GLY A 15 -23.18 -40.93 -3.59
N ILE A 16 -23.92 -40.06 -4.29
CA ILE A 16 -24.43 -40.39 -5.62
C ILE A 16 -23.30 -40.30 -6.64
N HIS A 17 -23.23 -41.33 -7.46
CA HIS A 17 -22.24 -41.52 -8.52
C HIS A 17 -22.92 -41.45 -9.89
N PHE A 18 -22.39 -40.66 -10.82
CA PHE A 18 -22.85 -40.61 -12.20
C PHE A 18 -21.72 -40.98 -13.17
N ASP A 19 -21.63 -42.26 -13.54
CA ASP A 19 -20.51 -42.82 -14.32
C ASP A 19 -20.29 -42.17 -15.70
N ASN A 20 -21.35 -41.59 -16.28
CA ASN A 20 -21.37 -41.17 -17.68
C ASN A 20 -21.80 -39.72 -17.89
N LEU A 21 -22.03 -38.95 -16.81
CA LEU A 21 -22.43 -37.54 -16.95
C LEU A 21 -21.24 -36.71 -17.44
N THR A 22 -21.31 -36.21 -18.68
CA THR A 22 -20.27 -35.39 -19.30
C THR A 22 -20.60 -33.90 -19.31
N THR A 23 -21.89 -33.56 -19.36
CA THR A 23 -22.38 -32.18 -19.40
C THR A 23 -23.45 -31.97 -18.33
N LEU A 24 -23.27 -30.93 -17.52
CA LEU A 24 -24.26 -30.49 -16.54
C LEU A 24 -24.54 -29.01 -16.76
N ASN A 25 -25.78 -28.68 -17.10
CA ASN A 25 -26.27 -27.30 -17.19
C ASN A 25 -27.31 -27.06 -16.11
N VAL A 26 -27.01 -26.15 -15.19
CA VAL A 26 -27.85 -25.70 -14.09
C VAL A 26 -28.06 -24.19 -14.12
N SER A 27 -27.87 -23.57 -15.29
CA SER A 27 -28.04 -22.13 -15.48
C SER A 27 -29.48 -21.66 -15.26
N ASN A 28 -29.67 -20.36 -14.99
CA ASN A 28 -30.99 -19.72 -14.83
C ASN A 28 -31.81 -20.32 -13.67
N ASN A 29 -31.15 -20.49 -12.53
CA ASN A 29 -31.78 -20.97 -11.29
C ASN A 29 -31.46 -19.99 -10.14
N HIS A 30 -31.78 -20.40 -8.91
CA HIS A 30 -31.48 -19.65 -7.68
C HIS A 30 -30.45 -20.37 -6.81
N ILE A 31 -29.47 -21.03 -7.46
CA ILE A 31 -28.43 -21.78 -6.75
C ILE A 31 -27.50 -20.78 -6.07
N ASN A 32 -27.31 -20.93 -4.76
CA ASN A 32 -26.35 -20.14 -3.97
C ASN A 32 -25.39 -21.02 -3.16
N ASP A 33 -25.79 -22.26 -2.87
CA ASP A 33 -25.01 -23.26 -2.14
C ASP A 33 -24.59 -24.37 -3.10
N ILE A 34 -23.30 -24.41 -3.40
CA ILE A 34 -22.68 -25.44 -4.23
C ILE A 34 -21.90 -26.46 -3.41
N SER A 35 -22.10 -26.53 -2.08
CA SER A 35 -21.36 -27.43 -1.19
C SER A 35 -21.46 -28.89 -1.58
N ILE A 36 -22.54 -29.28 -2.29
CA ILE A 36 -22.73 -30.63 -2.82
C ILE A 36 -21.62 -31.09 -3.77
N ILE A 37 -20.89 -30.15 -4.41
CA ILE A 37 -19.77 -30.46 -5.31
C ILE A 37 -18.61 -31.18 -4.60
N ARG A 38 -18.56 -31.15 -3.26
CA ARG A 38 -17.59 -31.90 -2.45
C ARG A 38 -17.91 -33.40 -2.39
N ASP A 39 -19.19 -33.74 -2.46
CA ASP A 39 -19.73 -35.04 -2.10
C ASP A 39 -20.30 -35.82 -3.30
N VAL A 40 -20.44 -35.18 -4.46
CA VAL A 40 -20.92 -35.81 -5.69
C VAL A 40 -19.76 -36.39 -6.50
N ASP A 41 -19.93 -37.61 -7.02
CA ASP A 41 -18.93 -38.27 -7.84
C ASP A 41 -19.38 -38.29 -9.31
N VAL A 42 -18.70 -37.50 -10.13
CA VAL A 42 -19.02 -37.26 -11.55
C VAL A 42 -17.73 -37.33 -12.38
N PRO A 43 -17.08 -38.50 -12.46
CA PRO A 43 -15.69 -38.63 -12.91
C PRO A 43 -15.47 -38.24 -14.37
N LYS A 44 -16.53 -38.15 -15.20
CA LYS A 44 -16.45 -37.80 -16.62
C LYS A 44 -16.98 -36.40 -16.94
N LEU A 45 -17.33 -35.59 -15.94
CA LEU A 45 -17.92 -34.27 -16.17
C LEU A 45 -16.88 -33.33 -16.80
N SER A 46 -17.07 -33.00 -18.07
CA SER A 46 -16.20 -32.10 -18.83
C SER A 46 -16.77 -30.69 -18.99
N THR A 47 -18.10 -30.56 -18.98
CA THR A 47 -18.79 -29.28 -19.17
C THR A 47 -19.73 -28.98 -18.00
N LEU A 48 -19.49 -27.87 -17.31
CA LEU A 48 -20.36 -27.36 -16.25
C LEU A 48 -20.81 -25.93 -16.56
N VAL A 49 -22.11 -25.75 -16.75
CA VAL A 49 -22.74 -24.44 -17.00
C VAL A 49 -23.63 -24.09 -15.80
N ALA A 50 -23.21 -23.13 -15.00
CA ALA A 50 -23.89 -22.61 -13.82
C ALA A 50 -24.19 -21.10 -13.90
N ALA A 51 -24.23 -20.56 -15.12
CA ALA A 51 -24.50 -19.15 -15.39
C ALA A 51 -25.86 -18.69 -14.85
N ASN A 52 -26.01 -17.40 -14.54
CA ASN A 52 -27.28 -16.81 -14.10
C ASN A 52 -27.86 -17.51 -12.86
N ASN A 53 -27.12 -17.44 -11.75
CA ASN A 53 -27.49 -17.98 -10.45
C ASN A 53 -27.13 -16.97 -9.33
N ASP A 54 -27.26 -17.39 -8.07
CA ASP A 54 -26.98 -16.59 -6.88
C ASP A 54 -25.68 -17.03 -6.18
N ILE A 55 -24.73 -17.64 -6.90
CA ILE A 55 -23.50 -18.22 -6.33
C ILE A 55 -22.55 -17.09 -5.91
N SER A 56 -22.15 -17.09 -4.64
CA SER A 56 -21.14 -16.16 -4.11
C SER A 56 -19.94 -16.86 -3.48
N ASP A 57 -20.15 -18.03 -2.87
CA ASP A 57 -19.11 -18.84 -2.24
C ASP A 57 -18.74 -20.02 -3.15
N ILE A 58 -17.57 -19.93 -3.76
CA ILE A 58 -17.00 -21.02 -4.58
C ILE A 58 -16.00 -21.87 -3.82
N SER A 59 -15.79 -21.66 -2.51
CA SER A 59 -14.85 -22.46 -1.71
C SER A 59 -15.02 -23.98 -1.83
N PRO A 60 -16.23 -24.54 -2.05
CA PRO A 60 -16.40 -25.99 -2.24
C PRO A 60 -15.62 -26.58 -3.44
N ILE A 61 -15.31 -25.80 -4.49
CA ILE A 61 -14.56 -26.33 -5.65
C ILE A 61 -13.16 -26.81 -5.28
N ALA A 62 -12.59 -26.27 -4.20
CA ALA A 62 -11.26 -26.63 -3.69
C ALA A 62 -11.17 -28.08 -3.18
N GLU A 63 -12.32 -28.71 -2.91
CA GLU A 63 -12.44 -30.10 -2.44
C GLU A 63 -13.16 -30.99 -3.45
N SER A 64 -13.52 -30.46 -4.62
CA SER A 64 -14.21 -31.22 -5.67
C SER A 64 -13.26 -32.17 -6.41
N LYS A 65 -13.82 -33.21 -7.04
CA LYS A 65 -13.09 -34.20 -7.83
C LYS A 65 -13.37 -34.11 -9.34
N LEU A 66 -13.65 -32.91 -9.86
CA LEU A 66 -13.95 -32.69 -11.27
C LEU A 66 -12.67 -32.63 -12.13
N THR A 67 -11.92 -33.72 -12.18
CA THR A 67 -10.61 -33.79 -12.85
C THR A 67 -10.69 -33.71 -14.38
N GLU A 68 -11.85 -34.00 -14.95
CA GLU A 68 -12.10 -33.98 -16.39
C GLU A 68 -12.70 -32.65 -16.88
N LEU A 69 -12.94 -31.68 -15.99
CA LEU A 69 -13.60 -30.43 -16.35
C LEU A 69 -12.73 -29.59 -17.30
N SER A 70 -13.23 -29.36 -18.51
CA SER A 70 -12.59 -28.54 -19.55
C SER A 70 -13.33 -27.22 -19.81
N TYR A 71 -14.64 -27.17 -19.56
CA TYR A 71 -15.46 -25.98 -19.73
C TYR A 71 -16.23 -25.65 -18.46
N LEU A 72 -15.99 -24.46 -17.90
CA LEU A 72 -16.74 -23.91 -16.77
C LEU A 72 -17.32 -22.54 -17.13
N ASP A 73 -18.64 -22.42 -17.02
CA ASP A 73 -19.35 -21.15 -17.12
C ASP A 73 -20.10 -20.86 -15.82
N ALA A 74 -19.60 -19.88 -15.07
CA ALA A 74 -20.20 -19.33 -13.86
C ALA A 74 -20.48 -17.81 -14.02
N SER A 75 -20.74 -17.38 -15.24
CA SER A 75 -21.11 -16.00 -15.56
C SER A 75 -22.40 -15.56 -14.86
N TYR A 76 -22.62 -14.26 -14.70
CA TYR A 76 -23.84 -13.70 -14.10
C TYR A 76 -24.16 -14.32 -12.72
N ASN A 77 -23.21 -14.20 -11.79
CA ASN A 77 -23.32 -14.66 -10.42
C ASN A 77 -22.88 -13.53 -9.45
N LYS A 78 -22.61 -13.86 -8.19
CA LYS A 78 -22.19 -12.93 -7.13
C LYS A 78 -20.79 -13.27 -6.60
N ILE A 79 -19.96 -13.88 -7.44
CA ILE A 79 -18.61 -14.32 -7.07
C ILE A 79 -17.72 -13.09 -6.92
N SER A 80 -17.00 -13.01 -5.80
CA SER A 80 -16.01 -11.96 -5.53
C SER A 80 -14.66 -12.51 -5.10
N ASN A 81 -14.65 -13.71 -4.52
CA ASN A 81 -13.45 -14.43 -4.11
C ASN A 81 -13.25 -15.64 -5.01
N VAL A 82 -12.08 -15.72 -5.65
CA VAL A 82 -11.69 -16.79 -6.58
C VAL A 82 -10.58 -17.70 -6.02
N ASP A 83 -10.19 -17.53 -4.75
CA ASP A 83 -9.05 -18.24 -4.11
C ASP A 83 -9.16 -19.77 -4.19
N ALA A 84 -10.40 -20.29 -4.30
CA ALA A 84 -10.66 -21.71 -4.37
C ALA A 84 -10.04 -22.38 -5.62
N PHE A 85 -9.81 -21.62 -6.70
CA PHE A 85 -9.08 -22.11 -7.87
C PHE A 85 -7.62 -22.50 -7.56
N ALA A 86 -7.00 -22.00 -6.49
CA ALA A 86 -5.65 -22.43 -6.10
C ALA A 86 -5.55 -23.94 -5.80
N LYS A 87 -6.67 -24.56 -5.41
CA LYS A 87 -6.76 -25.95 -4.95
C LYS A 87 -7.70 -26.81 -5.78
N SER A 88 -8.36 -26.24 -6.78
CA SER A 88 -9.31 -27.00 -7.60
C SER A 88 -8.62 -28.15 -8.33
N SER A 89 -9.41 -29.16 -8.67
CA SER A 89 -9.00 -30.32 -9.47
C SER A 89 -9.11 -30.09 -10.98
N PHE A 90 -9.41 -28.87 -11.44
CA PHE A 90 -9.76 -28.58 -12.85
C PHE A 90 -8.51 -28.49 -13.76
N THR A 91 -7.62 -29.47 -13.71
CA THR A 91 -6.33 -29.45 -14.42
C THR A 91 -6.46 -29.54 -15.95
N LYS A 92 -7.63 -29.89 -16.47
CA LYS A 92 -7.96 -29.92 -17.90
C LYS A 92 -8.73 -28.69 -18.39
N LEU A 93 -8.89 -27.67 -17.55
CA LEU A 93 -9.71 -26.50 -17.88
C LEU A 93 -9.15 -25.77 -19.11
N GLU A 94 -10.00 -25.60 -20.12
CA GLU A 94 -9.71 -24.90 -21.38
C GLU A 94 -10.41 -23.54 -21.44
N THR A 95 -11.63 -23.49 -20.91
CA THR A 95 -12.48 -22.30 -20.90
C THR A 95 -13.00 -22.03 -19.50
N LEU A 96 -12.73 -20.81 -19.00
CA LEU A 96 -13.33 -20.28 -17.79
C LEU A 96 -14.08 -18.99 -18.08
N LYS A 97 -15.40 -19.02 -17.87
CA LYS A 97 -16.26 -17.83 -17.91
C LYS A 97 -16.75 -17.48 -16.53
N VAL A 98 -16.39 -16.29 -16.07
CA VAL A 98 -16.82 -15.69 -14.80
C VAL A 98 -17.16 -14.21 -15.00
N ASP A 99 -17.59 -13.84 -16.22
CA ASP A 99 -18.04 -12.50 -16.52
C ASP A 99 -19.31 -12.13 -15.74
N HIS A 100 -19.58 -10.83 -15.60
CA HIS A 100 -20.71 -10.31 -14.84
C HIS A 100 -20.76 -10.85 -13.40
N ASN A 101 -19.64 -10.70 -12.70
CA ASN A 101 -19.49 -11.02 -11.28
C ASN A 101 -18.93 -9.79 -10.53
N GLN A 102 -18.43 -9.98 -9.31
CA GLN A 102 -17.90 -8.92 -8.42
C GLN A 102 -16.42 -9.15 -8.10
N ILE A 103 -15.67 -9.74 -9.03
CA ILE A 103 -14.27 -10.11 -8.84
C ILE A 103 -13.42 -8.84 -8.97
N SER A 104 -12.75 -8.45 -7.88
CA SER A 104 -11.80 -7.33 -7.91
C SER A 104 -10.34 -7.77 -7.87
N ASN A 105 -10.11 -9.05 -7.56
CA ASN A 105 -8.79 -9.58 -7.33
C ASN A 105 -8.76 -11.04 -7.80
N ILE A 106 -7.89 -11.31 -8.76
CA ILE A 106 -7.79 -12.62 -9.43
C ILE A 106 -6.34 -13.11 -9.49
N ASN A 107 -5.41 -12.48 -8.74
CA ASN A 107 -4.02 -12.90 -8.81
C ASN A 107 -3.76 -14.31 -8.23
N VAL A 108 -4.76 -14.99 -7.63
CA VAL A 108 -4.70 -16.43 -7.35
C VAL A 108 -4.32 -17.21 -8.60
N MET A 109 -4.77 -16.77 -9.77
CA MET A 109 -4.49 -17.40 -11.06
C MET A 109 -3.06 -17.16 -11.54
N LYS A 110 -2.33 -16.23 -10.92
CA LYS A 110 -0.97 -15.90 -11.34
C LYS A 110 -0.01 -17.00 -10.92
N GLY A 111 0.73 -17.53 -11.90
CA GLY A 111 1.63 -18.66 -11.67
C GLY A 111 0.91 -20.01 -11.54
N LEU A 112 -0.40 -20.09 -11.83
CA LEU A 112 -1.12 -21.36 -11.96
C LEU A 112 -1.12 -21.91 -13.39
N LYS A 113 -0.30 -21.35 -14.31
CA LYS A 113 -0.18 -21.83 -15.69
C LYS A 113 0.13 -23.33 -15.72
N ASP A 114 1.06 -23.79 -14.90
CA ASP A 114 1.45 -25.21 -14.86
C ASP A 114 0.33 -26.12 -14.36
N ARG A 115 -0.63 -25.58 -13.58
CA ARG A 115 -1.83 -26.29 -13.14
C ARG A 115 -2.93 -26.26 -14.20
N TYR A 116 -3.03 -25.17 -14.96
CA TYR A 116 -4.02 -24.94 -16.00
C TYR A 116 -3.34 -24.76 -17.37
N PRO A 117 -2.60 -25.77 -17.86
CA PRO A 117 -1.76 -25.62 -19.05
C PRO A 117 -2.56 -25.38 -20.33
N ASN A 118 -3.82 -25.83 -20.36
CA ASN A 118 -4.70 -25.74 -21.54
C ASN A 118 -5.67 -24.55 -21.47
N LEU A 119 -5.55 -23.68 -20.47
CA LEU A 119 -6.52 -22.61 -20.24
C LEU A 119 -6.26 -21.45 -21.19
N HIS A 120 -6.95 -21.49 -22.33
CA HIS A 120 -6.80 -20.56 -23.45
C HIS A 120 -7.91 -19.49 -23.50
N VAL A 121 -9.04 -19.70 -22.82
CA VAL A 121 -10.14 -18.74 -22.81
C VAL A 121 -10.43 -18.30 -21.38
N TYR A 122 -10.11 -17.04 -21.10
CA TYR A 122 -10.45 -16.36 -19.85
C TYR A 122 -11.48 -15.26 -20.11
N ASN A 123 -12.75 -15.50 -19.79
CA ASN A 123 -13.75 -14.45 -19.82
C ASN A 123 -14.05 -13.95 -18.40
N VAL A 124 -13.55 -12.75 -18.10
CA VAL A 124 -13.70 -12.05 -16.82
C VAL A 124 -14.30 -10.66 -17.05
N ALA A 125 -14.95 -10.43 -18.18
CA ALA A 125 -15.55 -9.15 -18.52
C ALA A 125 -16.57 -8.70 -17.47
N ASN A 126 -16.81 -7.39 -17.37
CA ASN A 126 -17.83 -6.82 -16.48
C ASN A 126 -17.67 -7.23 -15.00
N ASN A 127 -16.43 -7.13 -14.50
CA ASN A 127 -16.06 -7.33 -13.09
C ASN A 127 -15.48 -6.04 -12.49
N ASN A 128 -14.70 -6.14 -11.42
CA ASN A 128 -14.02 -5.03 -10.75
C ASN A 128 -12.48 -5.12 -10.83
N ILE A 129 -11.94 -5.78 -11.86
CA ILE A 129 -10.52 -6.09 -11.99
C ILE A 129 -9.75 -4.86 -12.48
N ASN A 130 -8.66 -4.53 -11.81
CA ASN A 130 -7.74 -3.45 -12.18
C ASN A 130 -6.32 -3.93 -12.48
N ASP A 131 -6.06 -5.23 -12.34
CA ASP A 131 -4.74 -5.84 -12.53
C ASP A 131 -4.90 -7.17 -13.28
N ILE A 132 -4.45 -7.19 -14.54
CA ILE A 132 -4.43 -8.41 -15.36
C ILE A 132 -3.07 -9.10 -15.37
N SER A 133 -2.13 -8.71 -14.50
CA SER A 133 -0.80 -9.31 -14.49
C SER A 133 -0.81 -10.82 -14.17
N PHE A 134 -1.95 -11.35 -13.72
CA PHE A 134 -2.17 -12.78 -13.55
C PHE A 134 -2.13 -13.57 -14.87
N MET A 135 -2.48 -12.92 -15.98
CA MET A 135 -2.50 -13.51 -17.33
C MET A 135 -1.09 -13.65 -17.93
N ALA A 136 -0.06 -13.12 -17.26
CA ALA A 136 1.31 -13.19 -17.77
C ALA A 136 1.75 -14.66 -17.92
N GLY A 137 2.26 -14.99 -19.10
CA GLY A 137 2.73 -16.33 -19.44
C GLY A 137 1.67 -17.31 -19.93
N TYR A 138 0.37 -17.01 -19.83
CA TYR A 138 -0.67 -17.83 -20.45
C TYR A 138 -0.72 -17.63 -21.97
N GLU A 139 -1.14 -18.66 -22.70
CA GLU A 139 -1.40 -18.61 -24.15
C GLU A 139 -2.90 -18.37 -24.36
N LEU A 140 -3.29 -17.11 -24.45
CA LEU A 140 -4.70 -16.71 -24.45
C LEU A 140 -5.21 -16.58 -25.88
N SER A 141 -6.32 -17.22 -26.20
CA SER A 141 -6.99 -17.07 -27.49
C SER A 141 -7.64 -15.69 -27.63
N SER A 142 -8.03 -15.33 -28.86
CA SER A 142 -8.79 -14.11 -29.16
C SER A 142 -10.16 -14.03 -28.47
N ASN A 143 -10.68 -15.15 -27.96
CA ASN A 143 -11.94 -15.22 -27.22
C ASN A 143 -11.79 -14.81 -25.73
N THR A 144 -10.57 -14.52 -25.27
CA THR A 144 -10.32 -13.97 -23.94
C THR A 144 -10.81 -12.53 -23.86
N ASP A 145 -11.54 -12.20 -22.79
CA ASP A 145 -12.15 -10.89 -22.61
C ASP A 145 -12.09 -10.47 -21.13
N ALA A 146 -11.44 -9.34 -20.86
CA ALA A 146 -11.38 -8.68 -19.57
C ALA A 146 -11.88 -7.23 -19.67
N THR A 147 -12.78 -6.93 -20.61
CA THR A 147 -13.34 -5.59 -20.83
C THR A 147 -14.49 -5.26 -19.87
N GLY A 148 -14.96 -4.01 -19.91
CA GLY A 148 -16.12 -3.57 -19.12
C GLY A 148 -15.89 -3.52 -17.61
N GLN A 149 -14.63 -3.49 -17.15
CA GLN A 149 -14.33 -3.45 -15.72
C GLN A 149 -14.80 -2.16 -15.08
N LYS A 150 -15.24 -2.24 -13.82
CA LYS A 150 -15.60 -1.08 -13.00
C LYS A 150 -14.78 -1.09 -11.71
N TYR A 151 -13.79 -0.21 -11.60
CA TYR A 151 -12.89 -0.18 -10.43
C TYR A 151 -13.00 1.11 -9.63
N THR A 152 -13.39 1.00 -8.36
CA THR A 152 -13.39 2.13 -7.43
C THR A 152 -12.25 1.98 -6.44
N SER A 153 -11.45 3.03 -6.28
CA SER A 153 -10.44 3.13 -5.22
C SER A 153 -10.71 4.33 -4.34
N THR A 154 -10.08 4.36 -3.18
CA THR A 154 -10.14 5.52 -2.28
C THR A 154 -8.75 5.90 -1.85
N ILE A 155 -8.40 7.16 -2.06
CA ILE A 155 -7.14 7.74 -1.59
C ILE A 155 -7.42 8.77 -0.51
N THR A 156 -6.41 9.07 0.29
CA THR A 156 -6.48 10.13 1.30
C THR A 156 -5.44 11.18 0.98
N LEU A 157 -5.91 12.41 0.72
CA LEU A 157 -5.05 13.56 0.43
C LEU A 157 -5.20 14.58 1.56
N GLU A 158 -4.10 15.26 1.88
CA GLU A 158 -4.14 16.36 2.86
C GLU A 158 -4.63 17.63 2.16
N LYS A 159 -5.59 18.36 2.75
CA LYS A 159 -6.05 19.66 2.23
C LYS A 159 -4.90 20.66 2.09
N PRO A 160 -4.91 21.54 1.08
CA PRO A 160 -3.94 22.64 0.99
C PRO A 160 -4.14 23.65 2.13
N THR A 161 -3.05 24.19 2.68
CA THR A 161 -3.06 25.15 3.80
C THR A 161 -2.96 26.60 3.27
N GLN A 162 -4.09 27.17 2.84
CA GLN A 162 -4.36 28.54 2.32
C GLN A 162 -3.45 29.15 1.23
N ILE A 163 -4.15 29.67 0.19
CA ILE A 163 -3.77 30.42 -1.03
C ILE A 163 -2.45 30.01 -1.70
N GLY A 164 -2.54 29.00 -2.56
CA GLY A 164 -1.51 28.57 -3.50
C GLY A 164 -1.94 27.29 -4.21
N SER A 165 -1.66 27.18 -5.51
CA SER A 165 -1.88 25.94 -6.27
C SER A 165 -1.07 24.80 -5.64
N ARG A 166 -1.70 23.67 -5.34
CA ARG A 166 -1.03 22.45 -4.87
C ARG A 166 -1.24 21.32 -5.86
N THR A 167 -0.14 20.66 -6.20
CA THR A 167 -0.09 19.50 -7.08
C THR A 167 0.00 18.21 -6.28
N TYR A 168 -0.84 17.23 -6.63
CA TYR A 168 -0.82 15.88 -6.08
C TYR A 168 -0.52 14.89 -7.20
N LYS A 169 0.48 14.03 -6.99
CA LYS A 169 0.73 12.86 -7.85
C LYS A 169 -0.04 11.67 -7.30
N ILE A 170 -0.99 11.18 -8.07
CA ILE A 170 -1.87 10.06 -7.74
C ILE A 170 -1.52 8.93 -8.69
N LEU A 171 -1.10 7.79 -8.15
CA LEU A 171 -0.75 6.63 -8.98
C LEU A 171 -1.97 6.18 -9.79
N VAL A 172 -1.78 5.94 -11.09
CA VAL A 172 -2.79 5.27 -11.90
C VAL A 172 -2.93 3.85 -11.37
N PRO A 173 -4.09 3.44 -10.84
CA PRO A 173 -4.22 2.19 -10.12
C PRO A 173 -4.54 1.02 -11.06
N ILE A 174 -3.97 1.00 -12.26
CA ILE A 174 -4.20 -0.03 -13.28
C ILE A 174 -2.88 -0.72 -13.61
N THR A 175 -2.88 -2.05 -13.65
CA THR A 175 -1.75 -2.86 -14.12
C THR A 175 -2.18 -3.64 -15.36
N SER A 176 -1.58 -3.31 -16.50
CA SER A 176 -1.77 -4.00 -17.78
C SER A 176 -0.67 -5.04 -18.05
N LEU A 177 -0.71 -5.65 -19.23
CA LEU A 177 0.34 -6.49 -19.81
C LEU A 177 0.59 -6.07 -21.26
N ASN A 178 1.82 -6.30 -21.71
CA ASN A 178 2.18 -6.24 -23.11
C ASN A 178 1.72 -7.54 -23.76
N TYR A 179 0.79 -7.45 -24.71
CA TYR A 179 0.29 -8.61 -25.44
C TYR A 179 1.01 -8.69 -26.77
N GLU A 180 1.53 -9.88 -27.06
CA GLU A 180 2.11 -10.22 -28.35
C GLU A 180 1.35 -11.42 -28.92
N TYR A 181 1.04 -11.36 -30.21
CA TYR A 181 0.38 -12.46 -30.90
C TYR A 181 1.43 -13.43 -31.43
N GLN A 182 1.46 -14.65 -30.91
CA GLN A 182 2.43 -15.69 -31.22
C GLN A 182 1.73 -17.04 -31.33
N ASN A 183 1.99 -17.80 -32.41
CA ASN A 183 1.46 -19.16 -32.61
C ASN A 183 -0.06 -19.31 -32.45
N GLY A 184 -0.85 -18.29 -32.83
CA GLY A 184 -2.31 -18.32 -32.71
C GLY A 184 -2.87 -17.83 -31.37
N TYR A 185 -2.01 -17.43 -30.44
CA TYR A 185 -2.37 -16.98 -29.09
C TYR A 185 -1.77 -15.61 -28.77
N TYR A 186 -2.45 -14.85 -27.91
CA TYR A 186 -1.91 -13.71 -27.21
C TYR A 186 -1.12 -14.18 -26.00
N VAL A 187 0.15 -13.80 -25.93
CA VAL A 187 1.03 -14.08 -24.79
C VAL A 187 1.32 -12.77 -24.07
N GLY A 188 0.87 -12.70 -22.82
CA GLY A 188 1.09 -11.52 -21.98
C GLY A 188 2.45 -11.52 -21.31
N SER A 189 3.20 -10.43 -21.46
CA SER A 189 4.44 -10.16 -20.73
C SER A 189 4.28 -8.94 -19.80
N PRO A 190 5.06 -8.86 -18.70
CA PRO A 190 4.97 -7.72 -17.78
C PRO A 190 5.16 -6.38 -18.49
N ASP A 191 4.29 -5.43 -18.17
CA ASP A 191 4.36 -4.04 -18.66
C ASP A 191 4.69 -3.08 -17.50
N PRO A 192 5.96 -3.01 -17.04
CA PRO A 192 6.34 -2.25 -15.85
C PRO A 192 6.32 -0.74 -16.07
N GLN A 193 6.33 -0.28 -17.31
CA GLN A 193 6.25 1.13 -17.69
C GLN A 193 4.84 1.54 -18.14
N ALA A 194 3.90 0.59 -18.23
CA ALA A 194 2.54 0.84 -18.71
C ALA A 194 2.52 1.36 -20.16
N ASP A 195 3.42 0.86 -21.00
CA ASP A 195 3.59 1.31 -22.38
C ASP A 195 2.40 0.90 -23.26
N SER A 196 1.77 -0.23 -22.92
CA SER A 196 0.57 -0.72 -23.60
C SER A 196 -0.74 -0.12 -23.08
N LEU A 197 -0.68 0.70 -22.03
CA LEU A 197 -1.86 1.22 -21.34
C LEU A 197 -2.21 2.62 -21.84
N ALA A 198 -3.37 2.73 -22.50
CA ALA A 198 -4.01 4.01 -22.78
C ALA A 198 -4.95 4.39 -21.62
N VAL A 199 -4.84 5.64 -21.15
CA VAL A 199 -5.66 6.16 -20.05
C VAL A 199 -6.31 7.48 -20.46
N LYS A 200 -7.63 7.53 -20.29
CA LYS A 200 -8.43 8.73 -20.47
C LYS A 200 -9.04 9.15 -19.14
N ALA A 201 -8.73 10.32 -18.65
CA ALA A 201 -9.31 10.87 -17.44
C ALA A 201 -10.09 12.14 -17.74
N THR A 202 -11.05 12.45 -16.89
CA THR A 202 -11.85 13.68 -16.98
C THR A 202 -11.34 14.66 -15.95
N ALA A 203 -11.20 15.93 -16.34
CA ALA A 203 -10.86 16.98 -15.39
C ALA A 203 -11.99 17.10 -14.36
N PRO A 204 -11.68 17.13 -13.05
CA PRO A 204 -12.72 17.27 -12.04
C PRO A 204 -13.24 18.70 -11.99
N THR A 205 -14.46 18.90 -11.50
CA THR A 205 -15.13 20.23 -11.40
C THR A 205 -14.30 21.27 -10.61
N ASN A 206 -13.47 20.83 -9.67
CA ASN A 206 -12.74 21.68 -8.72
C ASN A 206 -11.21 21.47 -8.76
N GLY A 207 -10.64 21.36 -9.94
CA GLY A 207 -9.19 21.26 -10.13
C GLY A 207 -8.83 21.03 -11.60
N THR A 208 -7.54 21.06 -11.92
CA THR A 208 -7.06 20.62 -13.24
C THR A 208 -6.35 19.30 -13.10
N LEU A 209 -6.50 18.43 -14.09
CA LEU A 209 -5.80 17.16 -14.16
C LEU A 209 -4.79 17.19 -15.31
N ALA A 210 -3.71 16.45 -15.14
CA ALA A 210 -2.68 16.20 -16.14
C ALA A 210 -2.14 14.78 -15.92
N TYR A 211 -1.30 14.31 -16.83
CA TYR A 211 -0.62 13.03 -16.68
C TYR A 211 0.87 13.23 -16.46
N GLU A 212 1.51 12.28 -15.77
CA GLU A 212 2.96 12.18 -15.70
C GLU A 212 3.42 10.79 -16.08
N LYS A 213 4.37 10.73 -17.01
CA LYS A 213 4.96 9.48 -17.51
C LYS A 213 6.03 8.93 -16.57
N PHE A 214 6.38 7.65 -16.73
CA PHE A 214 7.53 7.06 -16.04
C PHE A 214 8.87 7.73 -16.38
N SER A 215 8.98 8.34 -17.56
CA SER A 215 10.10 9.20 -17.97
C SER A 215 10.20 10.49 -17.16
N GLY A 216 9.14 10.89 -16.44
CA GLY A 216 9.02 12.15 -15.70
C GLY A 216 8.43 13.29 -16.53
N GLU A 217 8.09 13.06 -17.80
CA GLU A 217 7.39 14.01 -18.66
C GLU A 217 5.95 14.24 -18.15
N SER A 218 5.50 15.49 -18.15
CA SER A 218 4.13 15.86 -17.80
C SER A 218 3.37 16.24 -19.06
N LEU A 219 2.20 15.61 -19.27
CA LEU A 219 1.33 15.85 -20.41
C LEU A 219 0.00 16.51 -19.97
N PRO A 220 -0.58 17.41 -20.78
CA PRO A 220 -1.90 17.96 -20.54
C PRO A 220 -2.99 16.88 -20.65
N LEU A 221 -4.20 17.19 -20.19
CA LEU A 221 -5.37 16.34 -20.35
C LEU A 221 -6.03 16.62 -21.72
N ASP A 222 -5.49 16.04 -22.78
CA ASP A 222 -5.94 16.22 -24.18
C ASP A 222 -6.98 15.19 -24.64
N GLY A 223 -7.43 14.31 -23.74
CA GLY A 223 -8.54 13.40 -23.97
C GLY A 223 -8.17 11.97 -24.33
N ASN A 224 -6.88 11.66 -24.57
CA ASN A 224 -6.32 10.30 -24.59
C ASN A 224 -4.80 10.37 -24.39
N SER A 225 -4.32 9.92 -23.22
CA SER A 225 -2.89 9.73 -23.03
C SER A 225 -2.53 8.27 -23.25
N ASN A 226 -1.70 8.04 -24.25
CA ASN A 226 -1.22 6.72 -24.60
C ASN A 226 0.20 6.58 -24.06
N ASP A 227 0.48 5.40 -23.49
CA ASP A 227 1.82 4.91 -23.21
C ASP A 227 2.53 5.61 -22.04
N GLY A 228 3.01 4.80 -21.10
CA GLY A 228 4.03 5.22 -20.17
C GLY A 228 3.50 5.97 -18.96
N ILE A 229 2.18 5.97 -18.71
CA ILE A 229 1.56 6.83 -17.70
C ILE A 229 1.69 6.25 -16.30
N LYS A 230 2.33 7.01 -15.41
CA LYS A 230 2.60 6.62 -14.02
C LYS A 230 1.63 7.28 -13.05
N TYR A 231 1.41 8.59 -13.19
CA TYR A 231 0.59 9.36 -12.27
C TYR A 231 -0.46 10.20 -13.00
N PHE A 232 -1.62 10.35 -12.38
CA PHE A 232 -2.44 11.54 -12.53
C PHE A 232 -1.83 12.66 -11.68
N THR A 233 -1.70 13.84 -12.26
CA THR A 233 -1.21 15.06 -11.62
C THR A 233 -2.40 15.99 -11.40
N LEU A 234 -2.92 16.00 -10.18
CA LEU A 234 -4.07 16.81 -9.79
C LEU A 234 -3.59 18.15 -9.21
N ASN A 235 -3.92 19.26 -9.86
CA ASN A 235 -3.68 20.60 -9.33
C ASN A 235 -4.99 21.17 -8.76
N VAL A 236 -4.95 21.61 -7.52
CA VAL A 236 -6.06 22.32 -6.86
C VAL A 236 -5.60 23.71 -6.43
N THR A 237 -6.44 24.71 -6.65
CA THR A 237 -6.13 26.11 -6.37
C THR A 237 -6.81 26.64 -5.11
N SER A 238 -7.74 25.87 -4.53
CA SER A 238 -8.54 26.24 -3.36
C SER A 238 -8.53 25.13 -2.29
N ALA A 239 -8.64 25.53 -1.03
CA ALA A 239 -8.83 24.62 0.10
C ALA A 239 -10.31 24.36 0.44
N THR A 240 -11.23 25.12 -0.17
CA THR A 240 -12.67 25.08 0.10
C THR A 240 -13.46 24.44 -1.04
N SER A 241 -12.97 24.52 -2.27
CA SER A 241 -13.54 23.84 -3.44
C SER A 241 -12.55 22.79 -3.91
N LEU A 242 -12.75 21.54 -3.47
CA LEU A 242 -11.87 20.41 -3.76
C LEU A 242 -12.63 19.35 -4.56
N PRO A 243 -11.94 18.56 -5.39
CA PRO A 243 -12.55 17.48 -6.15
C PRO A 243 -12.73 16.25 -5.26
N ASP A 244 -13.91 15.66 -5.25
CA ASP A 244 -14.23 14.48 -4.42
C ASP A 244 -13.90 13.16 -5.12
N GLU A 245 -13.78 13.18 -6.44
CA GLU A 245 -13.42 12.02 -7.23
C GLU A 245 -12.66 12.38 -8.51
N LEU A 246 -11.99 11.38 -9.07
CA LEU A 246 -11.37 11.43 -10.40
C LEU A 246 -11.89 10.25 -11.20
N ASP A 247 -12.59 10.56 -12.29
CA ASP A 247 -13.06 9.58 -13.25
C ASP A 247 -12.01 9.33 -14.32
N TYR A 248 -11.81 8.07 -14.63
CA TYR A 248 -10.93 7.65 -15.70
C TYR A 248 -11.42 6.37 -16.36
N GLN A 249 -10.94 6.16 -17.57
CA GLN A 249 -11.15 4.99 -18.39
C GLN A 249 -9.78 4.52 -18.84
N TRP A 250 -9.67 3.23 -19.10
CA TRP A 250 -8.45 2.66 -19.62
C TRP A 250 -8.73 1.63 -20.70
N ASN A 251 -7.74 1.46 -21.55
CA ASN A 251 -7.65 0.40 -22.54
C ASN A 251 -6.21 -0.09 -22.57
N GLY A 252 -6.00 -1.39 -22.44
CA GLY A 252 -4.68 -2.02 -22.48
C GLY A 252 -4.77 -3.42 -23.06
N ALA A 253 -3.62 -4.08 -23.16
CA ALA A 253 -3.51 -5.45 -23.67
C ALA A 253 -4.22 -5.64 -25.03
N GLN A 254 -3.94 -4.73 -25.97
CA GLN A 254 -4.54 -4.69 -27.31
C GLN A 254 -6.09 -4.66 -27.32
N GLY A 255 -6.70 -4.04 -26.30
CA GLY A 255 -8.15 -3.90 -26.21
C GLY A 255 -8.86 -5.04 -25.45
N GLN A 256 -8.15 -6.11 -25.10
CA GLN A 256 -8.73 -7.21 -24.31
C GLN A 256 -8.90 -6.86 -22.84
N PHE A 257 -8.31 -5.75 -22.37
CA PHE A 257 -8.50 -5.25 -21.01
C PHE A 257 -8.88 -3.77 -21.03
N SER A 258 -10.13 -3.48 -20.64
CA SER A 258 -10.64 -2.12 -20.60
C SER A 258 -11.66 -1.94 -19.51
N GLY A 259 -11.86 -0.70 -19.10
CA GLY A 259 -12.82 -0.39 -18.07
C GLY A 259 -12.91 1.09 -17.76
N SER A 260 -13.69 1.35 -16.72
CA SER A 260 -13.87 2.68 -16.12
C SER A 260 -13.63 2.59 -14.63
N GLY A 261 -13.12 3.66 -14.06
CA GLY A 261 -12.78 3.71 -12.66
C GLY A 261 -12.97 5.08 -12.06
N VAL A 262 -13.12 5.05 -10.74
CA VAL A 262 -13.34 6.23 -9.91
C VAL A 262 -12.32 6.19 -8.78
N ILE A 263 -11.51 7.24 -8.65
CA ILE A 263 -10.67 7.45 -7.48
C ILE A 263 -11.40 8.41 -6.55
N LYS A 264 -12.02 7.87 -5.48
CA LYS A 264 -12.62 8.71 -4.43
C LYS A 264 -11.53 9.36 -3.59
N ILE A 265 -11.61 10.67 -3.40
CA ILE A 265 -10.62 11.46 -2.67
C ILE A 265 -11.17 11.83 -1.30
N ASN A 266 -10.60 11.22 -0.27
CA ASN A 266 -10.86 11.62 1.10
C ASN A 266 -9.91 12.75 1.51
N TRP A 267 -10.44 13.97 1.63
CA TRP A 267 -9.67 15.13 2.05
C TRP A 267 -9.54 15.22 3.57
N THR A 268 -8.31 15.12 4.05
CA THR A 268 -7.98 15.25 5.47
C THR A 268 -7.38 16.60 5.79
N THR A 269 -7.84 17.20 6.89
CA THR A 269 -7.18 18.37 7.46
C THR A 269 -5.87 17.91 8.12
N PRO A 270 -4.76 18.66 8.00
CA PRO A 270 -3.51 18.31 8.67
C PRO A 270 -3.72 18.02 10.16
N GLY A 271 -3.63 16.74 10.56
CA GLY A 271 -3.75 16.32 11.96
C GLY A 271 -5.01 15.53 12.37
N GLN A 272 -5.88 15.09 11.45
CA GLN A 272 -7.00 14.18 11.76
C GLN A 272 -6.84 12.84 11.02
N GLN A 273 -6.90 11.71 11.76
CA GLN A 273 -6.77 10.34 11.26
C GLN A 273 -8.11 9.84 10.67
N GLY A 274 -8.09 9.29 9.45
CA GLY A 274 -9.17 8.49 8.89
C GLY A 274 -8.63 7.16 8.37
N GLY A 275 -9.28 6.04 8.71
CA GLY A 275 -8.91 4.68 8.32
C GLY A 275 -9.76 4.14 7.17
N GLY A 276 -9.22 3.15 6.45
CA GLY A 276 -9.89 2.35 5.42
C GLY A 276 -9.04 1.16 4.96
N THR A 277 -9.67 0.02 4.64
CA THR A 277 -9.14 -1.36 4.61
C THR A 277 -9.20 -2.06 3.22
N SER A 278 -8.04 -2.54 2.69
CA SER A 278 -7.65 -3.88 2.08
C SER A 278 -8.51 -4.60 0.98
N ASN A 279 -8.03 -5.42 0.01
CA ASN A 279 -6.97 -6.48 0.00
C ASN A 279 -6.58 -7.06 -1.44
N PRO A 280 -5.44 -7.79 -1.65
CA PRO A 280 -4.85 -8.28 -2.94
C PRO A 280 -4.60 -9.82 -3.08
N ASP A 281 -4.05 -10.35 -4.21
CA ASP A 281 -3.50 -11.75 -4.40
C ASP A 281 -1.97 -11.85 -4.71
N VAL A 282 -1.32 -13.01 -4.44
CA VAL A 282 0.16 -13.24 -4.44
C VAL A 282 0.69 -13.91 -5.72
N THR A 283 1.29 -13.14 -6.60
CA THR A 283 2.69 -13.41 -6.97
C THR A 283 3.59 -12.68 -6.03
N GLU A 284 4.86 -13.10 -5.89
CA GLU A 284 5.92 -12.39 -5.17
C GLU A 284 5.56 -10.93 -5.04
N LEU A 285 5.05 -10.53 -3.87
CA LEU A 285 4.61 -9.17 -3.70
C LEU A 285 5.90 -8.37 -3.77
N THR A 286 6.19 -7.81 -4.93
CA THR A 286 7.31 -6.88 -5.06
C THR A 286 6.89 -5.52 -4.55
N ARG A 287 5.57 -5.29 -4.41
CA ARG A 287 4.95 -4.04 -4.00
C ARG A 287 3.65 -4.26 -3.20
N TYR A 288 3.45 -3.47 -2.15
CA TYR A 288 2.21 -3.35 -1.38
C TYR A 288 1.96 -1.89 -1.01
N GLY A 289 0.84 -1.33 -1.48
CA GLY A 289 0.63 0.12 -1.45
C GLY A 289 1.79 0.82 -2.18
N SER A 290 2.43 1.77 -1.50
CA SER A 290 3.61 2.48 -2.03
C SER A 290 4.96 1.94 -1.50
N VAL A 291 4.94 0.77 -0.86
CA VAL A 291 6.13 0.08 -0.36
C VAL A 291 6.50 -1.04 -1.32
N GLU A 292 7.73 -1.02 -1.82
CA GLU A 292 8.29 -2.08 -2.67
C GLU A 292 9.49 -2.79 -2.01
N LYS A 293 9.92 -3.93 -2.55
CA LYS A 293 11.17 -4.57 -2.16
C LYS A 293 12.33 -3.56 -2.22
N GLY A 294 13.09 -3.50 -1.13
CA GLY A 294 14.18 -2.54 -0.94
C GLY A 294 13.75 -1.19 -0.33
N SER A 295 12.45 -0.90 -0.24
CA SER A 295 11.94 0.29 0.45
C SER A 295 12.31 0.27 1.92
N ILE A 296 12.47 1.47 2.49
CA ILE A 296 12.57 1.64 3.95
C ILE A 296 11.19 2.01 4.49
N ILE A 297 10.74 1.27 5.50
CA ILE A 297 9.53 1.59 6.26
C ILE A 297 9.90 2.01 7.68
N GLN A 298 9.02 2.75 8.34
CA GLN A 298 9.14 3.13 9.75
C GLN A 298 7.96 2.55 10.55
N ALA A 299 8.20 2.11 11.78
CA ALA A 299 7.13 1.74 12.71
C ALA A 299 6.51 2.97 13.36
N THR A 300 5.19 3.12 13.26
CA THR A 300 4.43 4.24 13.81
C THR A 300 3.75 3.91 15.14
N LYS A 301 3.65 2.62 15.47
CA LYS A 301 3.10 2.08 16.72
C LYS A 301 4.08 1.06 17.33
N HIS A 302 3.74 0.54 18.51
CA HIS A 302 4.43 -0.62 19.08
C HIS A 302 4.27 -1.83 18.15
N ILE A 303 5.38 -2.52 17.85
CA ILE A 303 5.40 -3.74 17.04
C ILE A 303 6.44 -4.73 17.57
N TYR A 304 6.35 -5.98 17.13
CA TYR A 304 7.41 -6.98 17.26
C TYR A 304 7.90 -7.41 15.87
N THR A 305 9.16 -7.80 15.77
CA THR A 305 9.62 -8.69 14.68
C THR A 305 9.37 -10.14 15.08
N TYR A 306 9.07 -10.98 14.09
CA TYR A 306 8.78 -12.40 14.29
C TYR A 306 9.66 -13.27 13.38
N GLN A 307 10.00 -14.47 13.85
CA GLN A 307 10.72 -15.44 13.02
C GLN A 307 9.87 -15.92 11.83
N LYS A 308 8.55 -16.05 12.02
CA LYS A 308 7.60 -16.50 11.00
C LYS A 308 6.44 -15.51 10.82
N MET A 309 5.87 -15.50 9.61
CA MET A 309 4.81 -14.58 9.16
C MET A 309 3.45 -14.74 9.88
N MET A 310 3.26 -15.78 10.68
CA MET A 310 2.02 -16.04 11.46
C MET A 310 1.93 -15.28 12.78
N PHE A 311 3.02 -14.64 13.22
CA PHE A 311 3.05 -13.81 14.43
C PHE A 311 2.68 -14.54 15.72
N ASN A 312 3.10 -15.81 15.84
CA ASN A 312 2.98 -16.52 17.10
C ASN A 312 3.79 -15.76 18.19
N PRO A 313 3.20 -15.43 19.36
CA PRO A 313 3.91 -14.76 20.44
C PRO A 313 5.20 -15.46 20.89
N LYS A 314 5.27 -16.80 20.79
CA LYS A 314 6.48 -17.58 21.12
C LYS A 314 7.63 -17.39 20.12
N GLN A 315 7.36 -16.80 18.96
CA GLN A 315 8.31 -16.57 17.87
C GLN A 315 8.71 -15.09 17.74
N ARG A 316 8.41 -14.27 18.76
CA ARG A 316 8.86 -12.87 18.80
C ARG A 316 10.39 -12.84 18.92
N VAL A 317 11.02 -12.02 18.08
CA VAL A 317 12.46 -11.79 18.09
C VAL A 317 12.76 -10.53 18.89
N THR A 318 12.31 -9.38 18.41
CA THR A 318 12.61 -8.07 19.01
C THR A 318 11.34 -7.26 19.22
N SER A 319 11.24 -6.61 20.38
CA SER A 319 10.15 -5.69 20.72
C SER A 319 10.56 -4.25 20.40
N TYR A 320 9.70 -3.55 19.66
CA TYR A 320 9.89 -2.16 19.27
C TYR A 320 8.80 -1.29 19.90
N ALA A 321 9.18 -0.41 20.82
CA ALA A 321 8.28 0.51 21.48
C ALA A 321 7.64 1.52 20.52
N ASN A 322 6.48 2.06 20.91
CA ASN A 322 5.92 3.24 20.25
C ASN A 322 6.82 4.46 20.54
N LYS A 323 7.69 4.80 19.58
CA LYS A 323 8.68 5.87 19.69
C LYS A 323 8.16 7.21 19.15
N ALA A 324 8.73 8.29 19.69
CA ALA A 324 8.60 9.61 19.07
C ALA A 324 9.15 9.58 17.63
N ARG A 325 8.57 10.39 16.73
CA ARG A 325 8.84 10.36 15.29
C ARG A 325 10.32 10.28 14.92
N ILE A 326 11.16 11.09 15.58
CA ILE A 326 12.60 11.17 15.30
C ILE A 326 13.38 9.88 15.62
N ASN A 327 12.84 9.02 16.47
CA ASN A 327 13.45 7.77 16.94
C ASN A 327 12.62 6.56 16.51
N ARG A 328 11.75 6.69 15.50
CA ARG A 328 10.93 5.57 15.05
C ARG A 328 11.81 4.49 14.43
N PRO A 329 11.64 3.22 14.81
CA PRO A 329 12.37 2.12 14.21
C PRO A 329 12.17 2.08 12.70
N MET A 330 13.24 1.82 11.97
CA MET A 330 13.23 1.75 10.51
C MET A 330 13.67 0.37 10.04
N PHE A 331 13.05 -0.10 8.96
CA PHE A 331 13.25 -1.44 8.45
C PHE A 331 13.38 -1.39 6.93
N LYS A 332 14.42 -2.02 6.39
CA LYS A 332 14.55 -2.28 4.96
C LYS A 332 13.71 -3.51 4.61
N VAL A 333 12.77 -3.36 3.69
CA VAL A 333 11.94 -4.45 3.19
C VAL A 333 12.78 -5.34 2.28
N LEU A 334 12.96 -6.61 2.67
CA LEU A 334 13.70 -7.60 1.90
C LEU A 334 12.75 -8.46 1.04
N LYS A 335 11.58 -8.80 1.59
CA LYS A 335 10.50 -9.50 0.88
C LYS A 335 9.15 -8.97 1.35
N ILE A 336 8.14 -9.08 0.50
CA ILE A 336 6.74 -8.89 0.87
C ILE A 336 6.03 -10.20 0.55
N GLU A 337 5.37 -10.76 1.56
CA GLU A 337 4.85 -12.13 1.52
C GLU A 337 3.48 -12.14 2.20
N LYS A 338 2.58 -13.06 1.83
CA LYS A 338 1.36 -13.30 2.61
C LYS A 338 1.50 -14.50 3.49
N ASN A 339 0.91 -14.40 4.67
CA ASN A 339 0.74 -15.57 5.51
C ASN A 339 -0.43 -16.45 5.05
N SER A 340 -0.58 -17.62 5.67
CA SER A 340 -1.64 -18.59 5.34
C SER A 340 -3.06 -18.05 5.46
N ASN A 341 -3.24 -16.88 6.09
CA ASN A 341 -4.54 -16.22 6.27
C ASN A 341 -4.71 -15.04 5.30
N GLY A 342 -3.93 -14.97 4.22
CA GLY A 342 -4.02 -13.92 3.20
C GLY A 342 -3.58 -12.53 3.67
N ARG A 343 -2.90 -12.40 4.81
CA ARG A 343 -2.42 -11.10 5.32
C ARG A 343 -1.00 -10.83 4.86
N VAL A 344 -0.79 -9.66 4.27
CA VAL A 344 0.54 -9.21 3.84
C VAL A 344 1.46 -8.95 5.05
N ARG A 345 2.72 -9.36 4.90
CA ARG A 345 3.81 -9.26 5.86
C ARG A 345 5.05 -8.78 5.13
N PHE A 346 5.84 -7.98 5.82
CA PHE A 346 7.15 -7.58 5.33
C PHE A 346 8.20 -8.44 6.04
N PHE A 347 8.99 -9.19 5.28
CA PHE A 347 10.26 -9.70 5.80
C PHE A 347 11.29 -8.58 5.66
N VAL A 348 11.88 -8.18 6.78
CA VAL A 348 12.67 -6.96 6.87
C VAL A 348 14.03 -7.19 7.51
N LYS A 349 14.93 -6.24 7.27
CA LYS A 349 16.18 -6.02 8.00
C LYS A 349 16.07 -4.72 8.79
N ASP A 350 16.34 -4.77 10.09
CA ASP A 350 16.42 -3.57 10.94
C ASP A 350 17.56 -2.66 10.45
N VAL A 351 17.23 -1.38 10.25
CA VAL A 351 18.15 -0.30 9.85
C VAL A 351 17.98 0.92 10.76
N THR A 352 17.60 0.69 12.01
CA THR A 352 17.40 1.75 13.02
C THR A 352 18.74 2.27 13.56
N HIS A 353 19.87 1.62 13.26
CA HIS A 353 21.20 1.96 13.76
C HIS A 353 21.29 1.92 15.29
N THR A 354 20.77 0.85 15.88
CA THR A 354 20.86 0.56 17.33
C THR A 354 21.47 -0.83 17.54
N LYS A 355 21.39 -1.38 18.76
CA LYS A 355 21.88 -2.75 19.04
C LYS A 355 21.20 -3.85 18.21
N THR A 356 20.05 -3.56 17.60
CA THR A 356 19.29 -4.49 16.78
C THR A 356 19.56 -4.33 15.29
N ASP A 357 20.50 -3.45 14.90
CA ASP A 357 20.83 -3.18 13.51
C ASP A 357 21.21 -4.46 12.77
N GLY A 358 20.65 -4.64 11.58
CA GLY A 358 20.87 -5.81 10.76
C GLY A 358 20.08 -7.07 11.12
N GLN A 359 19.39 -7.12 12.26
CA GLN A 359 18.52 -8.24 12.59
C GLN A 359 17.37 -8.35 11.58
N THR A 360 17.01 -9.59 11.23
CA THR A 360 15.94 -9.86 10.28
C THR A 360 14.70 -10.46 10.96
N GLY A 361 13.54 -10.30 10.32
CA GLY A 361 12.29 -10.89 10.79
C GLY A 361 11.08 -10.35 10.05
N TYR A 362 9.91 -10.88 10.37
CA TYR A 362 8.64 -10.45 9.80
C TYR A 362 7.99 -9.35 10.65
N VAL A 363 7.48 -8.31 9.98
CA VAL A 363 6.65 -7.24 10.57
C VAL A 363 5.35 -7.07 9.80
N THR A 364 4.38 -6.41 10.44
CA THR A 364 3.05 -6.19 9.83
C THR A 364 3.16 -5.26 8.62
N ALA A 365 2.40 -5.52 7.57
CA ALA A 365 2.25 -4.58 6.45
C ALA A 365 1.08 -3.59 6.64
N ASN A 366 0.37 -3.67 7.78
CA ASN A 366 -0.75 -2.79 8.07
C ASN A 366 -0.27 -1.33 8.22
N THR A 367 -0.83 -0.44 7.38
CA THR A 367 -0.48 0.98 7.28
C THR A 367 -0.73 1.78 8.57
N GLN A 368 -1.53 1.24 9.50
CA GLN A 368 -1.70 1.82 10.83
C GLN A 368 -0.49 1.63 11.74
N TYR A 369 0.39 0.67 11.44
CA TYR A 369 1.55 0.30 12.25
C TYR A 369 2.87 0.61 11.57
N VAL A 370 2.89 0.62 10.24
CA VAL A 370 4.09 0.92 9.44
C VAL A 370 3.75 1.89 8.31
N LEU A 371 4.71 2.73 7.92
CA LEU A 371 4.61 3.64 6.78
C LEU A 371 5.93 3.65 6.01
N PRO A 372 5.96 4.05 4.72
CA PRO A 372 7.21 4.43 4.06
C PRO A 372 7.99 5.41 4.92
N ALA A 373 9.31 5.22 5.05
CA ALA A 373 10.18 6.12 5.80
C ALA A 373 10.46 7.40 5.02
N TYR A 374 10.34 7.38 3.69
CA TYR A 374 10.57 8.52 2.82
C TYR A 374 9.25 9.14 2.34
N TYR A 375 9.25 10.43 2.07
CA TYR A 375 8.12 11.11 1.43
C TYR A 375 8.08 10.79 -0.08
N GLN A 376 6.88 10.81 -0.65
CA GLN A 376 6.64 10.59 -2.09
C GLN A 376 5.99 11.82 -2.74
N SER A 377 5.70 12.86 -1.95
CA SER A 377 5.07 14.09 -2.38
C SER A 377 5.94 15.29 -2.03
N VAL A 378 5.81 16.35 -2.82
CA VAL A 378 6.56 17.61 -2.65
C VAL A 378 5.76 18.54 -1.72
N PRO A 379 6.29 18.90 -0.54
CA PRO A 379 5.75 20.01 0.26
C PRO A 379 6.33 21.34 -0.23
N GLN A 380 5.65 22.47 0.02
CA GLN A 380 6.24 23.81 -0.21
C GLN A 380 7.42 24.07 0.75
N GLN A 381 7.27 23.63 1.99
CA GLN A 381 8.28 23.81 3.02
C GLN A 381 8.34 22.60 3.97
N ILE A 382 9.51 22.35 4.54
CA ILE A 382 9.74 21.31 5.54
C ILE A 382 10.42 21.87 6.77
N THR A 383 10.14 21.31 7.95
CA THR A 383 10.88 21.57 9.18
C THR A 383 11.85 20.43 9.48
N VAL A 384 13.09 20.77 9.81
CA VAL A 384 14.12 19.82 10.27
C VAL A 384 13.75 19.29 11.65
N LEU A 385 13.58 17.98 11.80
CA LEU A 385 13.29 17.33 13.08
C LEU A 385 14.51 16.69 13.73
N ALA A 386 15.52 16.32 12.96
CA ALA A 386 16.70 15.63 13.45
C ALA A 386 17.41 16.47 14.55
N PRO A 387 17.67 15.93 15.75
CA PRO A 387 18.35 16.67 16.81
C PRO A 387 19.75 17.17 16.42
N ALA A 388 20.46 16.39 15.61
CA ALA A 388 21.75 16.75 15.06
C ALA A 388 21.65 17.70 13.85
N GLY A 389 20.45 18.03 13.38
CA GLY A 389 20.22 18.74 12.13
C GLY A 389 20.28 17.84 10.89
N VAL A 390 20.17 18.45 9.72
CA VAL A 390 20.34 17.81 8.40
C VAL A 390 21.27 18.65 7.54
N ASN A 391 21.98 18.03 6.61
CA ASN A 391 22.81 18.74 5.64
C ASN A 391 22.09 18.81 4.28
N ALA A 392 22.32 19.90 3.56
CA ALA A 392 22.09 20.02 2.12
C ALA A 392 23.35 19.67 1.33
N TYR A 393 23.14 19.18 0.11
CA TYR A 393 24.17 18.60 -0.74
C TYR A 393 24.01 19.06 -2.20
N GLN A 394 25.10 19.06 -2.96
CA GLN A 394 25.07 19.43 -4.37
C GLN A 394 24.37 18.38 -5.24
N ALA A 395 24.50 17.10 -4.88
CA ALA A 395 24.00 16.00 -5.69
C ALA A 395 22.94 15.14 -4.96
N LYS A 396 22.03 14.53 -5.74
CA LYS A 396 20.91 13.71 -5.24
C LYS A 396 21.34 12.44 -4.46
N ASN A 397 22.57 11.97 -4.67
CA ASN A 397 23.19 10.90 -3.87
C ASN A 397 23.66 11.37 -2.47
N LEU A 398 23.47 12.65 -2.13
CA LEU A 398 23.95 13.31 -0.91
C LEU A 398 25.48 13.44 -0.81
N SER A 399 26.16 13.66 -1.94
CA SER A 399 27.57 14.07 -1.97
C SER A 399 27.74 15.58 -2.15
N GLY A 400 28.91 16.12 -1.73
CA GLY A 400 29.22 17.54 -1.84
C GLY A 400 28.38 18.39 -0.88
N LYS A 401 28.69 18.35 0.42
CA LYS A 401 27.94 19.11 1.44
C LYS A 401 27.98 20.61 1.14
N VAL A 402 26.81 21.24 1.10
CA VAL A 402 26.62 22.68 0.85
C VAL A 402 26.41 23.44 2.15
N LYS A 403 25.38 23.05 2.92
CA LYS A 403 24.93 23.79 4.11
C LYS A 403 24.40 22.87 5.18
N HIS A 404 24.52 23.26 6.44
CA HIS A 404 23.93 22.56 7.58
C HIS A 404 22.71 23.31 8.13
N TYR A 405 21.63 22.59 8.40
CA TYR A 405 20.38 23.11 8.94
C TYR A 405 20.09 22.50 10.31
N ARG A 406 19.90 23.33 11.33
CA ARG A 406 19.66 22.90 12.72
C ARG A 406 18.22 22.43 12.92
N GLN A 407 17.99 21.70 14.01
CA GLN A 407 16.65 21.29 14.40
C GLN A 407 15.68 22.48 14.50
N GLY A 408 14.50 22.31 13.91
CA GLY A 408 13.44 23.29 13.83
C GLY A 408 13.63 24.37 12.75
N GLU A 409 14.70 24.34 11.95
CA GLU A 409 14.79 25.21 10.77
C GLU A 409 13.77 24.81 9.69
N VAL A 410 13.22 25.80 9.01
CA VAL A 410 12.23 25.62 7.93
C VAL A 410 12.92 25.84 6.60
N LEU A 411 12.82 24.87 5.71
CA LEU A 411 13.46 24.86 4.39
C LEU A 411 12.38 24.94 3.31
N GLN A 412 12.61 25.77 2.30
CA GLN A 412 11.76 25.85 1.11
C GLN A 412 12.15 24.74 0.13
N VAL A 413 11.15 23.98 -0.31
CA VAL A 413 11.33 22.81 -1.17
C VAL A 413 10.71 23.11 -2.52
N LYS A 414 11.52 22.93 -3.57
CA LYS A 414 11.13 23.11 -4.97
C LYS A 414 10.59 21.82 -5.57
N GLY A 415 11.19 20.68 -5.22
CA GLY A 415 10.88 19.41 -5.84
C GLY A 415 11.23 18.21 -4.96
N ILE A 416 10.89 17.03 -5.44
CA ILE A 416 11.34 15.76 -4.87
C ILE A 416 11.91 14.91 -6.00
N VAL A 417 13.05 14.28 -5.75
CA VAL A 417 13.69 13.38 -6.71
C VAL A 417 13.86 11.99 -6.11
N ASP A 418 13.69 10.98 -6.95
CA ASP A 418 13.99 9.61 -6.62
C ASP A 418 15.50 9.34 -6.72
N TYR A 419 16.03 8.59 -5.76
CA TYR A 419 17.38 8.06 -5.79
C TYR A 419 17.38 6.65 -5.21
N GLN A 420 17.50 5.67 -6.10
CA GLN A 420 17.34 4.25 -5.78
C GLN A 420 15.99 4.00 -5.11
N LYS A 421 15.97 3.47 -3.87
CA LYS A 421 14.75 3.16 -3.09
C LYS A 421 14.40 4.24 -2.06
N THR A 422 14.92 5.45 -2.25
CA THR A 422 14.77 6.57 -1.31
C THR A 422 14.53 7.86 -2.09
N THR A 423 14.05 8.90 -1.42
CA THR A 423 13.76 10.19 -2.06
C THR A 423 14.55 11.34 -1.40
N ARG A 424 14.72 12.43 -2.15
CA ARG A 424 15.37 13.68 -1.70
C ARG A 424 14.49 14.86 -2.03
N PHE A 425 14.46 15.86 -1.15
CA PHE A 425 13.91 17.16 -1.50
C PHE A 425 14.98 17.99 -2.18
N GLU A 426 14.64 18.56 -3.33
CA GLU A 426 15.39 19.65 -3.96
C GLU A 426 14.92 20.97 -3.32
N LEU A 427 15.86 21.72 -2.75
CA LEU A 427 15.62 23.03 -2.17
C LEU A 427 15.60 24.11 -3.26
N SER A 428 15.10 25.30 -2.93
CA SER A 428 15.02 26.42 -3.89
C SER A 428 16.37 26.86 -4.46
N ASP A 429 17.48 26.60 -3.75
CA ASP A 429 18.84 26.87 -4.21
C ASP A 429 19.44 25.72 -5.07
N GLY A 430 18.63 24.71 -5.43
CA GLY A 430 19.05 23.54 -6.21
C GLY A 430 19.78 22.47 -5.40
N SER A 431 20.03 22.69 -4.10
CA SER A 431 20.65 21.68 -3.24
C SER A 431 19.66 20.61 -2.77
N TYR A 432 20.17 19.44 -2.38
CA TYR A 432 19.37 18.28 -1.97
C TYR A 432 19.45 18.00 -0.49
N VAL A 433 18.31 17.74 0.15
CA VAL A 433 18.21 17.22 1.52
C VAL A 433 17.45 15.91 1.57
N THR A 434 17.65 15.13 2.62
CA THR A 434 16.91 13.88 2.83
C THR A 434 15.40 14.12 2.93
N ALA A 435 14.60 13.26 2.28
CA ALA A 435 13.14 13.24 2.44
C ALA A 435 12.67 12.21 3.49
N ASN A 436 13.57 11.76 4.37
CA ASN A 436 13.24 10.82 5.43
C ASN A 436 12.34 11.50 6.50
N ARG A 437 11.17 10.92 6.73
CA ARG A 437 10.14 11.37 7.68
C ARG A 437 10.61 11.37 9.13
N ASN A 438 11.62 10.60 9.51
CA ASN A 438 12.20 10.71 10.86
C ASN A 438 13.00 12.01 11.03
N LEU A 439 13.57 12.51 9.93
CA LEU A 439 14.54 13.63 9.94
C LEU A 439 13.91 14.97 9.57
N VAL A 440 12.85 14.98 8.76
CA VAL A 440 12.14 16.19 8.32
C VAL A 440 10.63 16.00 8.36
N LYS A 441 9.87 17.09 8.51
CA LYS A 441 8.39 17.10 8.51
C LYS A 441 7.85 18.15 7.58
N PHE A 442 6.74 17.86 6.91
CA PHE A 442 6.02 18.85 6.10
C PHE A 442 5.58 20.06 6.92
N GLY A 443 5.59 21.21 6.27
CA GLY A 443 5.14 22.47 6.82
C GLY A 443 6.10 23.04 7.87
N LYS A 444 5.74 24.23 8.36
CA LYS A 444 6.32 24.83 9.55
C LYS A 444 5.82 24.09 10.79
N GLN A 445 6.73 23.57 11.59
CA GLN A 445 6.41 22.82 12.82
C GLN A 445 6.88 23.59 14.04
N PRO A 446 6.04 23.73 15.08
CA PRO A 446 6.40 24.50 16.26
C PRO A 446 7.58 23.86 16.97
N PHE A 447 8.66 24.63 17.13
CA PHE A 447 9.83 24.23 17.89
C PHE A 447 10.03 25.18 19.06
N ALA A 448 9.96 24.67 20.28
CA ALA A 448 10.19 25.48 21.48
C ALA A 448 11.66 25.93 21.52
N GLU A 449 11.90 27.24 21.43
CA GLU A 449 13.24 27.81 21.52
C GLU A 449 13.60 28.13 22.96
N THR A 450 12.65 28.68 23.72
CA THR A 450 12.87 29.04 25.11
C THR A 450 11.76 28.54 26.02
N ILE A 451 12.14 28.11 27.22
CA ILE A 451 11.22 27.66 28.26
C ILE A 451 11.48 28.40 29.57
N ARG A 452 10.44 28.57 30.39
CA ARG A 452 10.54 28.99 31.78
C ARG A 452 10.26 27.80 32.69
N LEU A 453 11.12 27.55 33.66
CA LEU A 453 10.91 26.47 34.63
C LEU A 453 9.80 26.81 35.63
N LYS A 454 8.86 25.89 35.83
CA LYS A 454 7.78 25.98 36.83
C LYS A 454 8.21 25.47 38.21
N GLN A 455 9.27 24.67 38.25
CA GLN A 455 9.82 24.04 39.45
C GLN A 455 11.35 23.99 39.36
N LYS A 456 12.02 23.63 40.46
CA LYS A 456 13.46 23.34 40.43
C LYS A 456 13.71 22.09 39.59
N VAL A 457 14.75 22.07 38.75
CA VAL A 457 15.07 20.94 37.86
C VAL A 457 16.57 20.60 37.94
N LYS A 458 16.89 19.30 38.02
CA LYS A 458 18.27 18.79 37.98
C LYS A 458 18.80 18.75 36.54
N VAL A 459 20.10 18.95 36.38
CA VAL A 459 20.81 18.88 35.08
C VAL A 459 21.67 17.63 35.01
N TYR A 460 21.62 16.96 33.86
CA TYR A 460 22.23 15.66 33.63
C TYR A 460 23.17 15.67 32.42
N ARG A 461 24.15 14.77 32.41
CA ARG A 461 25.10 14.62 31.30
C ARG A 461 24.51 13.83 30.14
N ASP A 462 23.45 13.08 30.37
CA ASP A 462 22.80 12.20 29.39
C ASP A 462 21.28 12.41 29.32
N ALA A 463 20.67 12.04 28.19
CA ALA A 463 19.24 12.19 27.96
C ALA A 463 18.37 11.21 28.77
N ASN A 464 18.94 10.15 29.35
CA ASN A 464 18.22 9.23 30.24
C ASN A 464 18.09 9.78 31.66
N LEU A 465 18.81 10.87 31.97
CA LEU A 465 18.85 11.51 33.27
C LEU A 465 19.39 10.56 34.36
N THR A 466 20.40 9.75 34.02
CA THR A 466 21.01 8.82 34.98
C THR A 466 22.31 9.35 35.59
N LYS A 467 23.02 10.26 34.90
CA LYS A 467 24.29 10.83 35.35
C LYS A 467 24.15 12.32 35.59
N LEU A 468 24.12 12.74 36.85
CA LEU A 468 24.10 14.17 37.20
C LEU A 468 25.36 14.88 36.71
N THR A 469 25.23 16.12 36.25
CA THR A 469 26.40 16.93 35.87
C THR A 469 27.29 17.21 37.09
N SER A 470 26.66 17.46 38.24
CA SER A 470 27.24 17.64 39.58
C SER A 470 26.16 17.41 40.65
N LYS A 471 26.53 17.06 41.89
CA LYS A 471 25.59 16.96 43.03
C LYS A 471 24.83 18.28 43.30
N LYS A 472 25.38 19.43 42.88
CA LYS A 472 24.77 20.76 43.01
C LYS A 472 24.08 21.26 41.72
N ALA A 473 24.00 20.45 40.66
CA ALA A 473 23.48 20.87 39.36
C ALA A 473 21.94 20.96 39.34
N VAL A 474 21.40 21.98 40.02
CA VAL A 474 19.97 22.27 40.13
C VAL A 474 19.70 23.69 39.60
N ILE A 475 18.79 23.80 38.64
CA ILE A 475 18.30 25.08 38.11
C ILE A 475 17.05 25.49 38.91
N LYS A 476 17.00 26.77 39.31
CA LYS A 476 15.91 27.32 40.13
C LYS A 476 14.60 27.42 39.34
N LYS A 477 13.47 27.41 40.06
CA LYS A 477 12.15 27.77 39.51
C LYS A 477 12.22 29.19 38.91
N GLY A 478 11.51 29.42 37.81
CA GLY A 478 11.44 30.73 37.13
C GLY A 478 12.55 30.99 36.13
N THR A 479 13.65 30.22 36.15
CA THR A 479 14.76 30.39 35.20
C THR A 479 14.29 30.16 33.76
N LYS A 480 14.69 31.07 32.87
CA LYS A 480 14.52 30.95 31.41
C LYS A 480 15.69 30.15 30.84
N LEU A 481 15.39 29.14 30.04
CA LEU A 481 16.38 28.28 29.37
C LEU A 481 16.17 28.30 27.86
N THR A 482 17.28 28.40 27.12
CA THR A 482 17.31 28.22 25.67
C THR A 482 17.53 26.75 25.34
N ILE A 483 16.68 26.19 24.49
CA ILE A 483 16.73 24.81 24.04
C ILE A 483 17.69 24.72 22.85
N GLN A 484 18.79 23.98 23.02
CA GLN A 484 19.74 23.69 21.95
C GLN A 484 19.25 22.54 21.07
N ARG A 485 18.71 21.49 21.69
CA ARG A 485 18.13 20.32 20.99
C ARG A 485 16.95 19.76 21.76
N LEU A 486 15.92 19.34 21.05
CA LEU A 486 14.85 18.49 21.55
C LEU A 486 15.19 17.03 21.23
N VAL A 487 15.33 16.23 22.28
CA VAL A 487 15.70 14.81 22.22
C VAL A 487 14.71 13.98 23.04
N TYR A 488 14.88 12.66 23.02
CA TYR A 488 14.11 11.74 23.86
C TYR A 488 15.06 10.79 24.59
N SER A 489 14.71 10.43 25.81
CA SER A 489 15.39 9.33 26.51
C SER A 489 15.22 8.01 25.74
N ASN A 490 16.07 7.02 26.05
CA ASN A 490 16.07 5.70 25.46
C ASN A 490 16.12 5.74 23.92
N ALA A 491 16.85 6.68 23.31
CA ALA A 491 16.90 6.79 21.86
C ALA A 491 17.38 5.48 21.21
N ASP A 492 18.43 4.88 21.76
CA ASP A 492 19.11 3.70 21.21
C ASP A 492 18.57 2.36 21.75
N ASP A 493 17.58 2.38 22.64
CA ASP A 493 16.95 1.17 23.19
C ASP A 493 15.57 1.00 22.55
N VAL A 494 15.48 0.20 21.48
CA VAL A 494 14.25 0.01 20.71
C VAL A 494 13.07 -0.50 21.55
N SER A 495 13.32 -1.18 22.66
CA SER A 495 12.28 -1.79 23.51
C SER A 495 11.57 -0.81 24.44
N LYS A 496 12.17 0.37 24.70
CA LYS A 496 11.66 1.34 25.67
C LYS A 496 11.10 2.58 25.00
N LYS A 497 9.96 3.06 25.50
CA LYS A 497 9.44 4.37 25.10
C LYS A 497 10.40 5.48 25.55
N GLY A 498 10.54 6.50 24.71
CA GLY A 498 11.32 7.69 25.02
C GLY A 498 10.46 8.80 25.64
N THR A 499 11.03 9.53 26.59
CA THR A 499 10.40 10.72 27.18
C THR A 499 11.13 11.96 26.69
N LYS A 500 10.39 13.02 26.34
CA LYS A 500 10.96 14.27 25.84
C LYS A 500 11.97 14.87 26.82
N ARG A 501 13.08 15.36 26.28
CA ARG A 501 14.19 16.03 26.96
C ARG A 501 14.62 17.27 26.19
N TYR A 502 15.20 18.22 26.90
CA TYR A 502 15.86 19.36 26.28
C TYR A 502 17.34 19.29 26.62
N LEU A 503 18.17 19.38 25.59
CA LEU A 503 19.55 19.79 25.74
C LEU A 503 19.57 21.31 25.89
N VAL A 504 20.13 21.79 26.98
CA VAL A 504 20.33 23.20 27.30
C VAL A 504 21.80 23.42 27.63
N ASN A 505 22.20 24.67 27.83
CA ASN A 505 23.56 24.94 28.28
C ASN A 505 23.82 24.19 29.62
N GLY A 506 24.92 23.44 29.69
CA GLY A 506 25.31 22.64 30.86
C GLY A 506 24.72 21.22 30.95
N GLY A 507 23.83 20.81 30.04
CA GLY A 507 23.38 19.42 29.92
C GLY A 507 21.89 19.22 29.61
N TYR A 508 21.38 18.05 29.96
CA TYR A 508 19.99 17.64 29.70
C TYR A 508 19.09 17.91 30.89
N VAL A 509 17.88 18.40 30.59
CA VAL A 509 16.80 18.61 31.56
C VAL A 509 15.51 17.92 31.12
N THR A 510 14.58 17.73 32.07
CA THR A 510 13.27 17.14 31.77
C THR A 510 12.47 18.00 30.79
N GLY A 511 11.88 17.38 29.77
CA GLY A 511 10.96 18.04 28.84
C GLY A 511 9.50 18.02 29.28
N ASN A 512 9.22 17.54 30.50
CA ASN A 512 7.87 17.37 31.03
C ASN A 512 7.17 18.73 31.23
N ARG A 513 5.93 18.87 30.73
CA ARG A 513 5.13 20.10 30.80
C ARG A 513 4.81 20.56 32.23
N TYR A 514 4.81 19.67 33.22
CA TYR A 514 4.63 20.05 34.63
C TYR A 514 5.79 20.92 35.15
N PHE A 515 6.98 20.76 34.59
CA PHE A 515 8.19 21.45 35.04
C PHE A 515 8.50 22.72 34.23
N ARG A 516 7.72 23.02 33.17
CA ARG A 516 8.05 24.10 32.25
C ARG A 516 6.83 24.80 31.62
N GLN A 517 7.03 26.03 31.20
CA GLN A 517 6.18 26.80 30.29
C GLN A 517 6.99 27.11 29.03
N VAL A 518 6.40 26.95 27.83
CA VAL A 518 7.02 27.44 26.57
C VAL A 518 6.87 28.96 26.56
N LEU A 519 7.94 29.69 26.31
CA LEU A 519 7.89 31.14 26.15
C LEU A 519 7.87 31.52 24.67
N THR A 520 8.79 30.98 23.88
CA THR A 520 8.89 31.25 22.44
C THR A 520 8.92 29.95 21.65
N MET A 521 8.30 29.98 20.47
CA MET A 521 8.38 28.93 19.46
C MET A 521 8.88 29.55 18.15
N LYS A 522 9.70 28.83 17.41
CA LYS A 522 9.92 29.09 15.99
C LYS A 522 9.07 28.19 15.11
#